data_AF-A0A4W5K2Q5-F1
#
_entry.id   AF-A0A4W5K2Q5-F1
#
_cell.length_a   1.000
_cell.length_b   1.000
_cell.length_c   1.000
_cell.angle_alpha   90.00
_cell.angle_beta   90.00
_cell.angle_gamma   90.00
#
_symmetry.space_group_name_H-M   'P 1'
#
loop_
_entity.id
_entity.type
_entity.pdbx_description
1 polymer ?
#
loop_
_entity_poly.entity_id
_entity_poly.type
_entity_poly.pdbx_seq_one_letter_code
_entity_poly.pdbx_strand_id
1 'polypeptide(L)'
;QSHRKFSAPRHGSLGFLPRKRSRRHRGKVKSFPKDDPSKPVHLTAFLGYKAGMTHIVREVDRPGSKVNKKEVVEAVTIVETPPMVVVGVVGYVETPRGLRSFKTIFAEHKGYHHRTEINKKIYKIGQGYHTKDGKLVKNNAATEYDLSNKSITPLGGFVHYGEVTNDFVMLKGCTIGVKKRVLTLRKSLLVQSSRRATEKIDLKFIDTTSKFGHGRFQTVDEKKAFMGPLKKDRIAKEETA
;
A
#
# COMPACT_ATOMS: atom_id res chain seq x y z
N GLN A 1 17.68 -30.15 -41.85
CA GLN A 1 17.47 -29.80 -40.42
C GLN A 1 16.01 -30.05 -40.07
N SER A 2 15.74 -30.95 -39.13
CA SER A 2 14.39 -31.23 -38.63
C SER A 2 13.93 -30.11 -37.70
N HIS A 3 12.69 -29.64 -37.85
CA HIS A 3 12.07 -28.62 -36.99
C HIS A 3 11.09 -29.26 -36.00
N ARG A 4 10.71 -28.51 -34.94
CA ARG A 4 9.73 -29.00 -33.95
C ARG A 4 8.42 -29.37 -34.64
N LYS A 5 7.86 -30.53 -34.28
CA LYS A 5 6.61 -31.08 -34.83
C LYS A 5 5.39 -30.17 -34.64
N PHE A 6 5.33 -29.41 -33.54
CA PHE A 6 4.28 -28.42 -33.25
C PHE A 6 4.87 -27.15 -32.65
N SER A 7 4.24 -26.01 -32.93
CA SER A 7 4.64 -24.72 -32.35
C SER A 7 4.16 -24.61 -30.90
N ALA A 8 5.01 -24.06 -30.04
CA ALA A 8 4.66 -23.74 -28.67
C ALA A 8 5.44 -22.49 -28.23
N PRO A 9 4.82 -21.59 -27.43
CA PRO A 9 5.51 -20.43 -26.90
C PRO A 9 6.62 -20.86 -25.94
N ARG A 10 7.61 -19.97 -25.74
CA ARG A 10 8.68 -20.25 -24.78
C ARG A 10 8.18 -20.18 -23.34
N HIS A 11 8.75 -20.99 -22.46
CA HIS A 11 8.48 -20.89 -21.04
C HIS A 11 9.27 -19.75 -20.39
N GLY A 12 8.54 -18.77 -19.88
CA GLY A 12 9.07 -17.65 -19.10
C GLY A 12 9.78 -16.59 -19.92
N SER A 13 9.88 -15.40 -19.35
CA SER A 13 10.58 -14.27 -19.97
C SER A 13 12.09 -14.33 -19.70
N LEU A 14 12.88 -14.13 -20.76
CA LEU A 14 14.34 -14.00 -20.70
C LEU A 14 14.79 -12.63 -20.18
N GLY A 15 13.91 -11.62 -20.20
CA GLY A 15 14.22 -10.27 -19.71
C GLY A 15 14.41 -10.18 -18.19
N PHE A 16 14.08 -11.26 -17.46
CA PHE A 16 14.33 -11.38 -16.01
C PHE A 16 15.55 -12.25 -15.68
N LEU A 17 16.38 -12.58 -16.68
CA LEU A 17 17.68 -13.19 -16.43
C LEU A 17 18.71 -12.11 -16.01
N PRO A 18 19.67 -12.45 -15.13
CA PRO A 18 19.81 -13.74 -14.43
C PRO A 18 18.82 -13.88 -13.27
N ARG A 19 18.21 -15.07 -13.12
CA ARG A 19 17.28 -15.41 -12.02
C ARG A 19 18.06 -15.76 -10.75
N LYS A 20 18.71 -14.76 -10.16
CA LYS A 20 19.50 -14.88 -8.92
C LYS A 20 18.86 -14.15 -7.75
N ARG A 21 19.33 -14.45 -6.53
CA ARG A 21 18.97 -13.66 -5.34
C ARG A 21 19.32 -12.19 -5.58
N SER A 22 18.43 -11.30 -5.14
CA SER A 22 18.71 -9.86 -5.23
C SER A 22 19.92 -9.55 -4.37
N ARG A 23 20.85 -8.75 -4.89
CA ARG A 23 22.00 -8.24 -4.11
C ARG A 23 21.57 -7.26 -3.01
N ARG A 24 20.31 -6.84 -2.99
CA ARG A 24 19.77 -5.78 -2.14
C ARG A 24 18.34 -6.14 -1.67
N HIS A 25 18.03 -5.98 -0.38
CA HIS A 25 16.70 -6.15 0.24
C HIS A 25 15.53 -5.18 -0.16
N ARG A 26 15.60 -3.85 0.10
CA ARG A 26 14.66 -2.69 -0.16
C ARG A 26 14.29 -2.48 -1.64
N GLY A 27 13.72 -1.34 -2.09
CA GLY A 27 13.63 -0.71 -3.45
C GLY A 27 14.70 0.41 -3.83
N LYS A 28 15.53 0.30 -4.90
CA LYS A 28 16.35 1.31 -5.66
C LYS A 28 15.67 1.65 -6.98
N VAL A 29 15.19 2.87 -7.07
CA VAL A 29 14.74 3.43 -8.35
C VAL A 29 15.87 3.39 -9.39
N LYS A 30 15.64 2.70 -10.52
CA LYS A 30 16.60 2.67 -11.65
C LYS A 30 16.47 3.91 -12.55
N SER A 31 15.29 4.50 -12.61
CA SER A 31 14.98 5.67 -13.44
C SER A 31 13.92 6.51 -12.73
N PHE A 32 14.16 7.80 -12.57
CA PHE A 32 13.18 8.76 -12.07
C PHE A 32 12.37 9.35 -13.23
N PRO A 33 11.18 9.94 -12.97
CA PRO A 33 10.44 10.71 -13.97
C PRO A 33 11.33 11.80 -14.59
N LYS A 34 11.06 12.14 -15.87
CA LYS A 34 11.73 13.26 -16.53
C LYS A 34 11.40 14.56 -15.79
N ASP A 35 12.40 15.43 -15.65
CA ASP A 35 12.24 16.72 -15.01
C ASP A 35 11.50 17.70 -15.94
N ASP A 36 10.75 18.61 -15.33
CA ASP A 36 9.95 19.62 -16.01
C ASP A 36 9.96 20.91 -15.16
N PRO A 37 10.80 21.89 -15.51
CA PRO A 37 10.97 23.12 -14.73
C PRO A 37 9.72 23.97 -14.59
N SER A 38 8.69 23.74 -15.42
CA SER A 38 7.42 24.46 -15.32
C SER A 38 6.58 24.03 -14.12
N LYS A 39 6.84 22.83 -13.57
CA LYS A 39 6.06 22.27 -12.46
C LYS A 39 6.65 22.72 -11.12
N PRO A 40 5.83 22.87 -10.07
CA PRO A 40 6.32 23.13 -8.72
C PRO A 40 7.29 22.05 -8.25
N VAL A 41 8.27 22.45 -7.44
CA VAL A 41 9.26 21.54 -6.84
C VAL A 41 8.55 20.46 -6.02
N HIS A 42 8.87 19.20 -6.27
CA HIS A 42 8.22 18.08 -5.59
C HIS A 42 9.10 16.81 -5.54
N LEU A 43 8.83 15.93 -4.57
CA LEU A 43 9.47 14.63 -4.47
C LEU A 43 8.84 13.60 -5.43
N THR A 44 9.65 12.67 -5.93
CA THR A 44 9.25 11.68 -6.95
C THR A 44 9.16 10.25 -6.44
N ALA A 45 9.58 9.99 -5.19
CA ALA A 45 9.50 8.68 -4.56
C ALA A 45 9.30 8.78 -3.03
N PHE A 46 8.74 7.72 -2.46
CA PHE A 46 8.49 7.57 -1.03
C PHE A 46 8.78 6.12 -0.59
N LEU A 47 9.05 5.89 0.69
CA LEU A 47 9.26 4.55 1.26
C LEU A 47 8.09 4.19 2.18
N GLY A 48 7.65 2.94 2.11
CA GLY A 48 6.64 2.41 3.02
C GLY A 48 6.90 0.95 3.34
N TYR A 49 6.15 0.38 4.27
CA TYR A 49 6.27 -0.99 4.74
C TYR A 49 4.99 -1.75 4.46
N LYS A 50 5.10 -2.91 3.81
CA LYS A 50 3.94 -3.75 3.52
C LYS A 50 3.36 -4.29 4.82
N ALA A 51 2.20 -3.80 5.23
CA ALA A 51 1.52 -4.24 6.44
C ALA A 51 0.74 -5.54 6.22
N GLY A 52 -0.10 -5.53 5.18
CA GLY A 52 -0.96 -6.67 4.87
C GLY A 52 -1.86 -6.40 3.69
N MET A 53 -2.90 -7.22 3.54
CA MET A 53 -3.89 -7.09 2.49
C MET A 53 -5.28 -7.24 3.10
N THR A 54 -6.24 -6.55 2.49
CA THR A 54 -7.68 -6.72 2.75
C THR A 54 -8.43 -6.57 1.43
N HIS A 55 -9.76 -6.54 1.46
CA HIS A 55 -10.57 -6.19 0.31
C HIS A 55 -11.46 -4.99 0.64
N ILE A 56 -11.91 -4.32 -0.42
CA ILE A 56 -12.82 -3.19 -0.36
C ILE A 56 -14.04 -3.48 -1.22
N VAL A 57 -15.10 -2.72 -1.01
CA VAL A 57 -16.20 -2.57 -1.97
C VAL A 57 -16.18 -1.14 -2.48
N ARG A 58 -16.31 -1.00 -3.79
CA ARG A 58 -16.50 0.29 -4.45
C ARG A 58 -17.46 0.17 -5.61
N GLU A 59 -18.07 1.28 -5.98
CA GLU A 59 -18.79 1.40 -7.24
C GLU A 59 -17.82 1.66 -8.39
N VAL A 60 -18.14 1.12 -9.57
CA VAL A 60 -17.33 1.30 -10.79
C VAL A 60 -18.02 2.25 -11.75
N ASP A 61 -17.38 3.38 -12.04
CA ASP A 61 -17.77 4.28 -13.12
C ASP A 61 -16.96 3.97 -14.39
N ARG A 62 -17.52 3.09 -15.24
CA ARG A 62 -16.95 2.69 -16.53
C ARG A 62 -18.05 2.52 -17.57
N PRO A 63 -18.50 3.60 -18.22
CA PRO A 63 -19.47 3.53 -19.31
C PRO A 63 -19.10 2.50 -20.37
N GLY A 64 -20.05 1.65 -20.76
CA GLY A 64 -19.85 0.53 -21.69
C GLY A 64 -19.38 -0.78 -21.05
N SER A 65 -19.06 -0.79 -19.74
CA SER A 65 -18.73 -2.03 -19.02
C SER A 65 -19.98 -2.70 -18.44
N LYS A 66 -20.00 -4.04 -18.40
CA LYS A 66 -21.06 -4.83 -17.72
C LYS A 66 -21.19 -4.54 -16.22
N VAL A 67 -20.11 -4.01 -15.62
CA VAL A 67 -20.02 -3.63 -14.21
C VAL A 67 -20.16 -2.12 -13.97
N ASN A 68 -20.58 -1.35 -14.98
CA ASN A 68 -20.82 0.07 -14.80
C ASN A 68 -21.92 0.32 -13.77
N LYS A 69 -21.70 1.24 -12.84
CA LYS A 69 -22.61 1.56 -11.71
C LYS A 69 -22.97 0.35 -10.85
N LYS A 70 -22.10 -0.67 -10.84
CA LYS A 70 -22.21 -1.83 -9.97
C LYS A 70 -21.08 -1.83 -8.96
N GLU A 71 -21.37 -2.44 -7.82
CA GLU A 71 -20.39 -2.64 -6.78
C GLU A 71 -19.48 -3.80 -7.13
N VAL A 72 -18.18 -3.60 -6.93
CA VAL A 72 -17.16 -4.62 -7.11
C VAL A 72 -16.33 -4.75 -5.85
N VAL A 73 -15.96 -5.98 -5.56
CA VAL A 73 -15.01 -6.30 -4.51
C VAL A 73 -13.62 -6.34 -5.11
N GLU A 74 -12.70 -5.53 -4.59
CA GLU A 74 -11.31 -5.48 -5.06
C GLU A 74 -10.34 -5.69 -3.91
N ALA A 75 -9.35 -6.56 -4.11
CA ALA A 75 -8.27 -6.76 -3.17
C ALA A 75 -7.35 -5.54 -3.14
N VAL A 76 -6.87 -5.19 -1.95
CA VAL A 76 -5.94 -4.07 -1.71
C VAL A 76 -4.80 -4.48 -0.80
N THR A 77 -3.63 -3.89 -1.03
CA THR A 77 -2.49 -3.96 -0.11
C THR A 77 -2.42 -2.68 0.71
N ILE A 78 -2.25 -2.81 2.02
CA ILE A 78 -1.96 -1.70 2.93
C ILE A 78 -0.45 -1.57 3.08
N VAL A 79 0.06 -0.37 2.80
CA VAL A 79 1.47 0.01 2.97
C VAL A 79 1.53 1.13 3.99
N GLU A 80 2.10 0.87 5.17
CA GLU A 80 2.32 1.91 6.18
C GLU A 80 3.47 2.81 5.74
N THR A 81 3.25 4.12 5.80
CA THR A 81 4.13 5.15 5.23
C THR A 81 4.37 6.23 6.28
N PRO A 82 5.19 5.95 7.32
CA PRO A 82 5.55 6.98 8.29
C PRO A 82 6.30 8.14 7.60
N PRO A 83 6.22 9.37 8.12
CA PRO A 83 6.93 10.52 7.57
C PRO A 83 8.43 10.26 7.42
N MET A 84 8.99 10.61 6.26
CA MET A 84 10.41 10.44 5.97
C MET A 84 11.20 11.70 6.36
N VAL A 85 12.31 11.53 7.09
CA VAL A 85 13.24 12.62 7.41
C VAL A 85 14.27 12.78 6.29
N VAL A 86 14.41 14.00 5.76
CA VAL A 86 15.42 14.32 4.74
C VAL A 86 16.76 14.54 5.43
N VAL A 87 17.72 13.68 5.10
CA VAL A 87 19.04 13.63 5.74
C VAL A 87 20.17 14.01 4.78
N GLY A 88 19.89 14.82 3.76
CA GLY A 88 20.92 15.31 2.84
C GLY A 88 20.58 15.22 1.36
N VAL A 89 21.39 15.90 0.56
CA VAL A 89 21.16 16.22 -0.85
C VAL A 89 22.36 15.79 -1.70
N VAL A 90 22.10 15.25 -2.88
CA VAL A 90 23.13 14.86 -3.85
C VAL A 90 22.93 15.68 -5.13
N GLY A 91 23.96 16.41 -5.54
CA GLY A 91 24.03 17.05 -6.85
C GLY A 91 24.66 16.11 -7.89
N TYR A 92 24.09 16.06 -9.09
CA TYR A 92 24.63 15.32 -10.23
C TYR A 92 25.03 16.29 -11.34
N VAL A 93 26.10 15.97 -12.05
CA VAL A 93 26.53 16.68 -13.26
C VAL A 93 26.49 15.72 -14.44
N GLU A 94 25.99 16.21 -15.57
CA GLU A 94 25.99 15.48 -16.82
C GLU A 94 27.38 15.50 -17.45
N THR A 95 27.87 14.33 -17.86
CA THR A 95 29.15 14.18 -18.54
C THR A 95 28.96 13.32 -19.79
N PRO A 96 29.88 13.34 -20.76
CA PRO A 96 29.80 12.47 -21.95
C PRO A 96 29.72 10.97 -21.63
N ARG A 97 30.15 10.55 -20.44
CA ARG A 97 30.10 9.16 -19.96
C ARG A 97 28.86 8.86 -19.10
N GLY A 98 27.95 9.83 -18.95
CA GLY A 98 26.73 9.74 -18.13
C GLY A 98 26.73 10.67 -16.92
N LEU A 99 25.75 10.49 -16.04
CA LEU A 99 25.60 11.29 -14.82
C LEU A 99 26.64 10.89 -13.77
N ARG A 100 27.45 11.86 -13.34
CA ARG A 100 28.42 11.70 -12.24
C ARG A 100 27.91 12.44 -11.01
N SER A 101 28.05 11.84 -9.83
CA SER A 101 27.80 12.56 -8.57
C SER A 101 28.83 13.68 -8.44
N PHE A 102 28.36 14.93 -8.33
CA PHE A 102 29.22 16.10 -8.18
C PHE A 102 29.61 16.31 -6.73
N LYS A 103 28.62 16.55 -5.86
CA LYS A 103 28.81 16.72 -4.41
C LYS A 103 27.61 16.16 -3.67
N THR A 104 27.87 15.52 -2.52
CA THR A 104 26.82 15.09 -1.60
C THR A 104 27.01 15.81 -0.29
N ILE A 105 25.92 16.38 0.24
CA ILE A 105 25.86 16.97 1.56
C ILE A 105 24.94 16.08 2.38
N PHE A 106 25.51 15.39 3.36
CA PHE A 106 24.80 14.44 4.21
C PHE A 106 24.47 15.05 5.58
N ALA A 107 23.37 14.60 6.16
CA ALA A 107 23.24 14.37 7.59
C ALA A 107 23.59 12.89 7.87
N GLU A 108 24.06 12.60 9.08
CA GLU A 108 25.14 11.67 9.40
C GLU A 108 24.97 10.18 9.00
N HIS A 109 23.78 9.60 8.85
CA HIS A 109 23.63 8.13 8.68
C HIS A 109 22.54 7.69 7.69
N LYS A 110 22.83 6.72 6.77
CA LYS A 110 21.84 6.13 5.84
C LYS A 110 22.09 4.67 5.42
N GLY A 111 20.99 3.90 5.34
CA GLY A 111 20.93 2.51 4.83
C GLY A 111 20.22 2.35 3.47
N TYR A 112 20.19 1.11 2.93
CA TYR A 112 19.94 0.81 1.50
C TYR A 112 18.89 -0.29 1.18
N HIS A 113 18.54 -0.42 -0.14
CA HIS A 113 18.40 -1.67 -0.98
C HIS A 113 17.26 -1.69 -2.10
N HIS A 114 17.11 -2.69 -3.06
CA HIS A 114 16.15 -2.71 -4.26
C HIS A 114 15.31 -3.95 -4.78
N ARG A 115 13.97 -3.75 -5.05
CA ARG A 115 13.11 -4.18 -6.21
C ARG A 115 11.93 -3.17 -6.55
N THR A 116 11.36 -3.17 -7.77
CA THR A 116 10.28 -2.23 -8.27
C THR A 116 9.15 -2.96 -9.03
N GLU A 117 7.91 -2.50 -8.84
CA GLU A 117 6.71 -2.82 -9.66
C GLU A 117 6.11 -1.52 -10.26
N ILE A 118 5.33 -1.60 -11.34
CA ILE A 118 4.76 -0.44 -12.06
C ILE A 118 3.22 -0.57 -12.12
N ASN A 119 2.50 0.56 -12.23
CA ASN A 119 1.04 0.67 -12.42
C ASN A 119 0.17 0.15 -11.25
N LYS A 120 0.62 0.36 -10.01
CA LYS A 120 -0.24 0.18 -8.82
C LYS A 120 -1.04 1.47 -8.58
N LYS A 121 -2.37 1.38 -8.63
CA LYS A 121 -3.27 2.51 -8.40
C LYS A 121 -3.46 2.73 -6.90
N ILE A 122 -3.35 3.97 -6.45
CA ILE A 122 -3.64 4.37 -5.08
C ILE A 122 -5.15 4.52 -4.94
N TYR A 123 -5.74 3.87 -3.94
CA TYR A 123 -7.17 3.91 -3.66
C TYR A 123 -7.51 4.85 -2.51
N LYS A 124 -6.64 4.90 -1.50
CA LYS A 124 -6.77 5.80 -0.35
C LYS A 124 -5.39 6.14 0.19
N ILE A 125 -5.19 7.40 0.56
CA ILE A 125 -4.14 7.81 1.48
C ILE A 125 -4.85 8.02 2.81
N GLY A 126 -4.62 7.13 3.76
CA GLY A 126 -5.26 7.14 5.06
C GLY A 126 -4.38 7.81 6.08
N GLN A 127 -4.99 8.64 6.92
CA GLN A 127 -4.30 9.25 8.05
C GLN A 127 -4.06 8.22 9.15
N GLY A 128 -2.91 8.33 9.80
CA GLY A 128 -2.61 7.60 11.03
C GLY A 128 -3.52 8.00 12.19
N TYR A 129 -3.30 7.36 13.32
CA TYR A 129 -3.91 7.76 14.58
C TYR A 129 -3.46 9.18 14.92
N HIS A 130 -4.43 10.06 15.12
CA HIS A 130 -4.17 11.45 15.44
C HIS A 130 -5.04 11.88 16.60
N THR A 131 -4.55 12.87 17.35
CA THR A 131 -5.28 13.42 18.48
C THR A 131 -6.05 14.64 17.98
N LYS A 132 -7.36 14.64 18.17
CA LYS A 132 -8.22 15.79 17.92
C LYS A 132 -9.00 16.07 19.19
N ASP A 133 -8.95 17.31 19.68
CA ASP A 133 -9.67 17.73 20.89
C ASP A 133 -9.34 16.86 22.13
N GLY A 134 -8.08 16.46 22.28
CA GLY A 134 -7.60 15.62 23.38
C GLY A 134 -8.00 14.13 23.29
N LYS A 135 -8.75 13.72 22.26
CA LYS A 135 -9.18 12.34 22.03
C LYS A 135 -8.41 11.71 20.88
N LEU A 136 -7.98 10.47 21.06
CA LEU A 136 -7.29 9.70 20.03
C LEU A 136 -8.30 9.20 18.99
N VAL A 137 -8.23 9.75 17.78
CA VAL A 137 -9.09 9.40 16.65
C VAL A 137 -8.43 8.26 15.87
N LYS A 138 -9.12 7.12 15.78
CA LYS A 138 -8.64 5.89 15.11
C LYS A 138 -9.47 5.48 13.89
N ASN A 139 -10.44 6.30 13.46
CA ASN A 139 -11.46 5.98 12.45
C ASN A 139 -10.96 6.03 10.98
N ASN A 140 -9.74 5.57 10.72
CA ASN A 140 -9.10 5.72 9.40
C ASN A 140 -9.63 4.75 8.31
N ALA A 141 -10.48 3.79 8.68
CA ALA A 141 -11.17 2.90 7.74
C ALA A 141 -12.67 3.22 7.56
N ALA A 142 -13.18 4.29 8.17
CA ALA A 142 -14.50 4.81 7.85
C ALA A 142 -14.54 5.35 6.41
N THR A 143 -15.70 5.27 5.78
CA THR A 143 -16.01 5.83 4.45
C THR A 143 -17.26 6.70 4.57
N GLU A 144 -17.61 7.42 3.51
CA GLU A 144 -18.85 8.24 3.50
C GLU A 144 -20.12 7.36 3.64
N TYR A 145 -20.05 6.12 3.16
CA TYR A 145 -21.17 5.16 3.18
C TYR A 145 -21.17 4.27 4.44
N ASP A 146 -20.01 4.08 5.07
CA ASP A 146 -19.84 3.27 6.28
C ASP A 146 -19.23 4.13 7.39
N LEU A 147 -20.13 4.68 8.22
CA LEU A 147 -19.84 5.57 9.34
C LEU A 147 -19.31 4.83 10.58
N SER A 148 -19.10 3.51 10.49
CA SER A 148 -18.58 2.72 11.60
C SER A 148 -17.23 3.29 12.07
N ASN A 149 -17.09 3.52 13.38
CA ASN A 149 -15.83 3.97 13.97
C ASN A 149 -14.84 2.79 14.02
N LYS A 150 -14.15 2.55 12.90
CA LYS A 150 -13.19 1.45 12.74
C LYS A 150 -11.87 1.93 12.16
N SER A 151 -10.81 1.27 12.58
CA SER A 151 -9.47 1.48 12.04
C SER A 151 -9.14 0.48 10.93
N ILE A 152 -8.17 0.80 10.08
CA ILE A 152 -7.68 -0.08 9.01
C ILE A 152 -7.06 -1.36 9.54
N THR A 153 -6.61 -1.36 10.80
CA THR A 153 -6.11 -2.54 11.49
C THR A 153 -7.27 -3.51 11.73
N PRO A 154 -7.22 -4.74 11.16
CA PRO A 154 -8.27 -5.73 11.37
C PRO A 154 -8.35 -6.20 12.82
N LEU A 155 -9.44 -6.86 13.20
CA LEU A 155 -9.57 -7.48 14.52
C LEU A 155 -8.40 -8.45 14.80
N GLY A 156 -7.66 -8.21 15.89
CA GLY A 156 -6.47 -8.97 16.26
C GLY A 156 -5.18 -8.54 15.53
N GLY A 157 -5.22 -7.46 14.75
CA GLY A 157 -4.08 -6.92 14.03
C GLY A 157 -3.83 -7.56 12.67
N PHE A 158 -2.93 -6.96 11.88
CA PHE A 158 -2.42 -7.60 10.69
C PHE A 158 -1.51 -8.78 11.09
N VAL A 159 -1.89 -9.99 10.70
CA VAL A 159 -1.15 -11.23 11.03
C VAL A 159 0.33 -11.11 10.64
N HIS A 160 1.24 -11.34 11.58
CA HIS A 160 2.68 -11.16 11.44
C HIS A 160 3.13 -9.74 11.05
N TYR A 161 2.34 -8.71 11.33
CA TYR A 161 2.75 -7.31 11.21
C TYR A 161 2.52 -6.57 12.53
N GLY A 162 1.26 -6.53 12.98
CA GLY A 162 0.81 -5.74 14.12
C GLY A 162 -0.26 -4.73 13.71
N GLU A 163 -0.31 -3.61 14.43
CA GLU A 163 -1.22 -2.51 14.17
C GLU A 163 -0.60 -1.50 13.19
N VAL A 164 -1.44 -0.86 12.38
CA VAL A 164 -1.04 0.27 11.53
C VAL A 164 -1.52 1.54 12.22
N THR A 165 -0.56 2.29 12.78
CA THR A 165 -0.83 3.51 13.55
C THR A 165 -0.42 4.78 12.79
N ASN A 166 0.50 4.67 11.83
CA ASN A 166 0.92 5.80 11.01
C ASN A 166 0.05 5.95 9.76
N ASP A 167 0.31 7.01 9.00
CA ASP A 167 -0.26 7.21 7.67
C ASP A 167 0.00 5.98 6.79
N PHE A 168 -0.94 5.67 5.92
CA PHE A 168 -0.83 4.51 5.03
C PHE A 168 -1.34 4.79 3.63
N VAL A 169 -0.80 4.05 2.68
CA VAL A 169 -1.27 4.02 1.30
C VAL A 169 -1.96 2.70 1.03
N MET A 170 -3.20 2.78 0.57
CA MET A 170 -3.96 1.64 0.08
C MET A 170 -3.73 1.49 -1.42
N LEU A 171 -3.12 0.38 -1.84
CA LEU A 171 -2.81 0.08 -3.23
C LEU A 171 -3.72 -1.01 -3.78
N LYS A 172 -4.23 -0.83 -5.00
CA LYS A 172 -4.97 -1.86 -5.72
C LYS A 172 -4.14 -3.13 -5.91
N GLY A 173 -4.71 -4.26 -5.53
CA GLY A 173 -4.19 -5.60 -5.78
C GLY A 173 -3.03 -5.99 -4.87
N CYS A 174 -2.33 -7.05 -5.25
CA CYS A 174 -1.14 -7.53 -4.55
C CYS A 174 0.08 -6.65 -4.85
N THR A 175 1.03 -6.64 -3.93
CA THR A 175 2.35 -6.01 -4.09
C THR A 175 3.45 -7.03 -3.81
N ILE A 176 4.64 -6.82 -4.37
CA ILE A 176 5.76 -7.73 -4.16
C ILE A 176 6.18 -7.84 -2.69
N GLY A 177 6.64 -9.03 -2.31
CA GLY A 177 7.30 -9.26 -1.03
C GLY A 177 6.37 -9.63 0.12
N VAL A 178 6.99 -9.99 1.23
CA VAL A 178 6.34 -10.41 2.48
C VAL A 178 5.88 -9.21 3.30
N LYS A 179 5.07 -9.46 4.34
CA LYS A 179 4.72 -8.44 5.34
C LYS A 179 5.99 -7.93 6.04
N LYS A 180 5.97 -6.72 6.59
CA LYS A 180 7.13 -5.98 7.13
C LYS A 180 8.19 -5.61 6.09
N ARG A 181 8.02 -5.95 4.81
CA ARG A 181 8.99 -5.60 3.76
C ARG A 181 8.86 -4.14 3.36
N VAL A 182 9.98 -3.43 3.34
CA VAL A 182 10.05 -2.07 2.79
C VAL A 182 9.84 -2.08 1.26
N LEU A 183 8.95 -1.21 0.81
CA LEU A 183 8.58 -0.93 -0.57
C LEU A 183 8.99 0.50 -0.92
N THR A 184 9.41 0.70 -2.17
CA THR A 184 9.68 2.04 -2.70
C THR A 184 8.60 2.39 -3.70
N LEU A 185 7.80 3.38 -3.34
CA LEU A 185 6.76 3.95 -4.18
C LEU A 185 7.42 5.04 -5.02
N ARG A 186 7.20 5.03 -6.33
CA ARG A 186 7.75 6.04 -7.26
C ARG A 186 6.62 6.52 -8.16
N LYS A 187 6.61 7.82 -8.46
CA LYS A 187 5.76 8.37 -9.52
C LYS A 187 5.98 7.61 -10.84
N SER A 188 4.92 7.52 -11.64
CA SER A 188 4.98 6.84 -12.93
C SER A 188 5.92 7.56 -13.88
N LEU A 189 6.61 6.82 -14.75
CA LEU A 189 7.38 7.39 -15.87
C LEU A 189 6.51 7.68 -17.08
N LEU A 190 5.34 7.02 -17.14
CA LEU A 190 4.42 7.12 -18.26
C LEU A 190 3.33 8.13 -17.92
N VAL A 191 3.03 9.01 -18.88
CA VAL A 191 1.85 9.88 -18.80
C VAL A 191 0.61 8.99 -18.76
N GLN A 192 -0.21 9.14 -17.72
CA GLN A 192 -1.40 8.33 -17.53
C GLN A 192 -2.59 9.02 -18.20
N SER A 193 -2.90 8.62 -19.44
CA SER A 193 -4.06 9.14 -20.19
C SER A 193 -5.24 8.16 -20.25
N SER A 194 -5.02 6.89 -19.93
CA SER A 194 -6.07 5.87 -20.04
C SER A 194 -7.23 6.12 -19.06
N ARG A 195 -8.48 5.92 -19.51
CA ARG A 195 -9.70 6.05 -18.68
C ARG A 195 -9.62 5.21 -17.39
N ARG A 196 -9.00 4.04 -17.45
CA ARG A 196 -8.79 3.17 -16.29
C ARG A 196 -7.83 3.77 -15.27
N ALA A 197 -6.80 4.47 -15.73
CA ALA A 197 -5.84 5.13 -14.85
C ALA A 197 -6.43 6.39 -14.21
N THR A 198 -7.18 7.19 -14.97
CA THR A 198 -7.75 8.48 -14.53
C THR A 198 -9.09 8.37 -13.79
N GLU A 199 -9.72 7.18 -13.76
CA GLU A 199 -10.94 6.90 -13.00
C GLU A 199 -10.80 7.35 -11.53
N LYS A 200 -11.72 8.19 -11.05
CA LYS A 200 -11.79 8.56 -9.63
C LYS A 200 -12.22 7.34 -8.82
N ILE A 201 -11.59 7.12 -7.69
CA ILE A 201 -11.89 5.99 -6.82
C ILE A 201 -12.67 6.53 -5.63
N ASP A 202 -13.90 6.03 -5.49
CA ASP A 202 -14.74 6.26 -4.33
C ASP A 202 -14.95 4.91 -3.62
N LEU A 203 -14.83 4.89 -2.29
CA LEU A 203 -14.83 3.66 -1.50
C LEU A 203 -16.13 3.58 -0.70
N LYS A 204 -16.87 2.48 -0.86
CA LYS A 204 -18.09 2.24 -0.09
C LYS A 204 -17.80 1.52 1.22
N PHE A 205 -16.96 0.50 1.18
CA PHE A 205 -16.68 -0.32 2.36
C PHE A 205 -15.23 -0.82 2.37
N ILE A 206 -14.67 -0.91 3.57
CA ILE A 206 -13.35 -1.49 3.84
C ILE A 206 -13.53 -2.62 4.84
N ASP A 207 -13.06 -3.81 4.49
CA ASP A 207 -13.15 -4.98 5.36
C ASP A 207 -12.07 -4.97 6.45
N THR A 208 -12.50 -5.03 7.71
CA THR A 208 -11.69 -5.03 8.92
C THR A 208 -11.87 -6.31 9.75
N THR A 209 -12.50 -7.34 9.18
CA THR A 209 -12.59 -8.67 9.78
C THR A 209 -11.21 -9.26 10.07
N SER A 210 -11.13 -10.03 11.16
CA SER A 210 -9.90 -10.77 11.54
C SER A 210 -9.33 -11.53 10.34
N LYS A 211 -8.03 -11.34 10.12
CA LYS A 211 -7.25 -12.10 9.12
C LYS A 211 -6.55 -13.31 9.73
N PHE A 212 -6.72 -13.54 11.02
CA PHE A 212 -6.29 -14.75 11.70
C PHE A 212 -7.49 -15.72 11.78
N GLY A 213 -7.54 -16.65 10.82
CA GLY A 213 -8.70 -17.50 10.59
C GLY A 213 -9.81 -16.81 9.79
N HIS A 214 -11.06 -17.23 10.02
CA HIS A 214 -12.24 -16.68 9.33
C HIS A 214 -12.94 -15.64 10.20
N GLY A 215 -12.60 -14.36 10.02
CA GLY A 215 -13.26 -13.26 10.73
C GLY A 215 -14.71 -13.08 10.28
N ARG A 216 -15.62 -12.88 11.25
CA ARG A 216 -17.07 -12.69 11.01
C ARG A 216 -17.59 -11.28 11.32
N PHE A 217 -16.88 -10.55 12.17
CA PHE A 217 -17.29 -9.23 12.66
C PHE A 217 -16.28 -8.18 12.21
N GLN A 218 -16.75 -6.97 11.92
CA GLN A 218 -15.92 -5.84 11.51
C GLN A 218 -15.31 -5.12 12.71
N THR A 219 -16.06 -5.01 13.81
CA THR A 219 -15.63 -4.33 15.04
C THR A 219 -15.75 -5.22 16.27
N VAL A 220 -15.03 -4.86 17.34
CA VAL A 220 -15.14 -5.56 18.63
C VAL A 220 -16.52 -5.32 19.24
N ASP A 221 -17.09 -4.13 19.04
CA ASP A 221 -18.40 -3.75 19.58
C ASP A 221 -19.53 -4.54 18.90
N GLU A 222 -19.46 -4.71 17.58
CA GLU A 222 -20.36 -5.59 16.82
C GLU A 222 -20.30 -7.03 17.36
N LYS A 223 -19.09 -7.55 17.58
CA LYS A 223 -18.89 -8.89 18.15
C LYS A 223 -19.47 -9.02 19.56
N LYS A 224 -19.26 -8.02 20.43
CA LYS A 224 -19.78 -8.00 21.80
C LYS A 224 -21.31 -7.91 21.81
N ALA A 225 -21.89 -7.06 20.97
CA ALA A 225 -23.32 -6.93 20.82
C ALA A 225 -23.97 -8.25 20.35
N PHE A 226 -23.35 -8.95 19.39
CA PHE A 226 -23.83 -10.24 18.91
C PHE A 226 -23.70 -11.36 19.96
N MET A 227 -22.57 -11.43 20.67
CA MET A 227 -22.28 -12.52 21.62
C MET A 227 -22.96 -12.35 22.97
N GLY A 228 -23.31 -11.11 23.36
CA GLY A 228 -23.81 -10.80 24.69
C GLY A 228 -22.75 -10.97 25.79
N PRO A 229 -23.15 -10.91 27.07
CA PRO A 229 -22.25 -11.05 28.20
C PRO A 229 -21.74 -12.49 28.33
N LEU A 230 -20.42 -12.67 28.27
CA LEU A 230 -19.79 -13.98 28.45
C LEU A 230 -19.40 -14.21 29.92
N LYS A 231 -19.09 -15.47 30.27
CA LYS A 231 -18.65 -15.85 31.62
C LYS A 231 -17.49 -14.98 32.14
N LYS A 232 -16.46 -14.76 31.31
CA LYS A 232 -15.29 -13.94 31.66
C LYS A 232 -15.64 -12.48 31.93
N ASP A 233 -16.65 -11.94 31.24
CA ASP A 233 -17.05 -10.54 31.40
C ASP A 233 -17.87 -10.36 32.69
N ARG A 234 -18.59 -11.41 33.13
CA ARG A 234 -19.28 -11.44 34.43
C ARG A 234 -18.30 -11.50 35.59
N ILE A 235 -17.32 -12.40 35.52
CA ILE A 235 -16.27 -12.53 36.53
C ILE A 235 -15.50 -11.20 36.69
N ALA A 236 -15.09 -10.58 35.58
CA ALA A 236 -14.38 -9.30 35.63
C ALA A 236 -15.21 -8.17 36.26
N LYS A 237 -16.54 -8.17 36.06
CA LYS A 237 -17.44 -7.21 36.72
C LYS A 237 -17.56 -7.47 38.22
N GLU A 238 -17.60 -8.73 38.64
CA GLU A 238 -17.65 -9.13 40.05
C GLU A 238 -16.34 -8.79 40.77
N GLU A 239 -15.19 -8.87 40.10
CA GLU A 239 -13.88 -8.49 40.66
C GLU A 239 -13.65 -6.97 40.74
N THR A 240 -14.39 -6.17 39.98
CA THR A 240 -14.26 -4.70 39.94
C THR A 240 -15.32 -3.97 40.77
N ALA A 241 -16.32 -4.69 41.26
CA ALA A 241 -17.36 -4.19 42.17
C ALA A 241 -16.92 -4.33 43.63
#